data_AF-A0A9W7F7U5-F1
#
_entry.id   AF-A0A9W7F7U5-F1
#
_cell.length_a   1.000
_cell.length_b   1.000
_cell.length_c   1.000
_cell.angle_alpha   90.00
_cell.angle_beta   90.00
_cell.angle_gamma   90.00
#
_symmetry.space_group_name_H-M   'P 1'
#
loop_
_entity.id
_entity.type
_entity.pdbx_description
1 polymer ?
#
loop_
_entity_poly.entity_id
_entity_poly.type
_entity_poly.pdbx_seq_one_letter_code
_entity_poly.pdbx_strand_id
1 'polypeptide(L)'
;MSSAPSSSSPSFPFKHDFNDSFETPLLAYTHLSPLITHLKSLKKNSNSNKHFKVYDPYYCRGTASLHITSLYSRNNDLTCINVNRDFYRDLEEGECPEFDFLVTNPPYSEDHKRRCLDAVRETLNTPYGYAVLMPEYVKEKSYYRDKLFQPISEDDESDKSTQMWVDFIILPSVVYDYVHFEGKGFSKSPFKSAWFCRVRGCDWESIYSGYASFDGVNILLGGGGRKRRKGPKKRKRGGGGEGGYGRNVRVNNEKGRRDAEVKRKEKIKETQPTPQINTNSKYRDGEGKRTKKRF
;
A
#
# COMPACT_ATOMS: atom_id res chain seq x y z
N MET A 1 37.18 35.79 14.31
CA MET A 1 35.74 35.57 14.46
C MET A 1 35.31 34.63 13.34
N SER A 2 35.16 33.33 13.61
CA SER A 2 34.68 32.37 12.61
C SER A 2 33.16 32.46 12.51
N SER A 3 32.68 32.93 11.36
CA SER A 3 31.26 32.87 10.98
C SER A 3 30.83 31.42 10.84
N ALA A 4 29.80 31.02 11.58
CA ALA A 4 29.15 29.72 11.43
C ALA A 4 28.61 29.56 9.99
N PRO A 5 28.68 28.36 9.39
CA PRO A 5 28.11 28.13 8.06
C PRO A 5 26.59 28.32 8.13
N SER A 6 26.08 29.28 7.38
CA SER A 6 24.64 29.47 7.17
C SER A 6 24.11 28.23 6.44
N SER A 7 23.38 27.37 7.13
CA SER A 7 22.65 26.25 6.53
C SER A 7 21.50 26.82 5.69
N SER A 8 21.75 27.09 4.40
CA SER A 8 20.66 27.44 3.47
C SER A 8 19.76 26.22 3.32
N SER A 9 18.47 26.38 3.63
CA SER A 9 17.47 25.34 3.38
C SER A 9 17.49 24.93 1.90
N PRO A 10 17.26 23.64 1.59
CA PRO A 10 17.19 23.19 0.21
C PRO A 10 16.13 23.99 -0.56
N SER A 11 16.47 24.45 -1.77
CA SER A 11 15.52 25.07 -2.68
C SER A 11 14.83 23.98 -3.50
N PHE A 12 13.50 24.02 -3.55
CA PHE A 12 12.68 23.07 -4.31
C PHE A 12 12.10 23.76 -5.55
N PRO A 13 12.15 23.15 -6.74
CA PRO A 13 11.60 23.73 -7.97
C PRO A 13 10.07 23.54 -8.08
N PHE A 14 9.41 23.11 -6.99
CA PHE A 14 7.99 22.80 -6.91
C PHE A 14 7.39 23.39 -5.63
N LYS A 15 6.06 23.52 -5.61
CA LYS A 15 5.34 23.89 -4.39
C LYS A 15 5.54 22.81 -3.33
N HIS A 16 6.08 23.23 -2.19
CA HIS A 16 6.52 22.34 -1.13
C HIS A 16 5.76 22.68 0.16
N ASP A 17 4.88 21.77 0.62
CA ASP A 17 4.28 21.86 1.95
C ASP A 17 5.25 21.28 2.98
N PHE A 18 5.57 22.09 3.99
CA PHE A 18 6.42 21.71 5.10
C PHE A 18 5.97 20.42 5.79
N ASN A 19 4.67 20.17 5.89
CA ASN A 19 4.14 19.00 6.59
C ASN A 19 4.23 17.70 5.78
N ASP A 20 4.74 17.74 4.55
CA ASP A 20 4.96 16.56 3.72
C ASP A 20 6.44 16.16 3.61
N SER A 21 7.34 16.93 4.21
CA SER A 21 8.78 16.83 3.98
C SER A 21 9.44 15.77 4.85
N PHE A 22 8.97 14.54 4.70
CA PHE A 22 9.35 13.39 5.49
C PHE A 22 10.08 12.35 4.64
N GLU A 23 11.27 11.96 5.07
CA GLU A 23 12.01 10.89 4.43
C GLU A 23 11.40 9.52 4.76
N THR A 24 11.29 8.68 3.73
CA THR A 24 10.84 7.30 3.88
C THR A 24 11.93 6.47 4.57
N PRO A 25 11.63 5.79 5.69
CA PRO A 25 12.64 5.05 6.43
C PRO A 25 13.11 3.81 5.66
N LEU A 26 14.36 3.39 5.90
CA LEU A 26 14.96 2.20 5.29
C LEU A 26 14.08 0.96 5.42
N LEU A 27 13.47 0.77 6.60
CA LEU A 27 12.58 -0.36 6.88
C LEU A 27 11.39 -0.43 5.91
N ALA A 28 10.85 0.71 5.49
CA ALA A 28 9.74 0.72 4.54
C ALA A 28 10.16 0.16 3.18
N TYR A 29 11.36 0.50 2.72
CA TYR A 29 11.95 -0.08 1.52
C TYR A 29 12.26 -1.56 1.73
N THR A 30 12.83 -1.98 2.86
CA THR A 30 13.11 -3.40 3.16
C THR A 30 11.88 -4.30 2.93
N HIS A 31 10.67 -3.83 3.24
CA HIS A 31 9.43 -4.57 2.99
C HIS A 31 9.09 -4.79 1.50
N LEU A 32 9.76 -4.13 0.56
CA LEU A 32 9.67 -4.38 -0.88
C LEU A 32 10.69 -5.40 -1.38
N SER A 33 11.54 -5.95 -0.51
CA SER A 33 12.67 -6.80 -0.94
C SER A 33 12.26 -8.04 -1.74
N PRO A 34 11.24 -8.82 -1.33
CA PRO A 34 10.79 -9.95 -2.14
C PRO A 34 10.34 -9.51 -3.55
N LEU A 35 9.59 -8.41 -3.62
CA LEU A 35 9.07 -7.86 -4.87
C LEU A 35 10.20 -7.40 -5.81
N ILE A 36 11.07 -6.50 -5.35
CA ILE A 36 12.14 -5.93 -6.18
C ILE A 36 13.11 -7.03 -6.63
N THR A 37 13.43 -7.98 -5.75
CA THR A 37 14.30 -9.12 -6.11
C THR A 37 13.68 -9.95 -7.23
N HIS A 38 12.37 -10.22 -7.15
CA HIS A 38 11.65 -10.95 -8.18
C HIS A 38 11.63 -10.20 -9.52
N LEU A 39 11.28 -8.90 -9.52
CA LEU A 39 11.24 -8.09 -10.74
C LEU A 39 12.62 -7.95 -11.42
N LYS A 40 13.70 -7.82 -10.63
CA LYS A 40 15.06 -7.86 -11.16
C LYS A 40 15.38 -9.18 -11.87
N SER A 41 14.93 -10.31 -11.28
CA SER A 41 15.10 -11.64 -11.88
C SER A 41 14.36 -11.74 -13.22
N LEU A 42 13.11 -11.24 -13.29
CA LEU A 42 12.34 -11.20 -14.54
C LEU A 42 13.07 -10.42 -15.63
N LYS A 43 13.55 -9.20 -15.32
CA LYS A 43 14.30 -8.37 -16.28
C LYS A 43 15.61 -9.01 -16.74
N LYS A 44 16.28 -9.73 -15.85
CA LYS A 44 17.51 -10.46 -16.19
C LYS A 44 17.24 -11.61 -17.17
N ASN A 45 16.08 -12.24 -17.08
CA ASN A 45 15.69 -13.39 -17.91
C ASN A 45 15.11 -12.98 -19.28
N SER A 46 14.67 -11.74 -19.47
CA SER A 46 14.11 -11.25 -20.74
C SER A 46 15.15 -10.90 -21.82
N ASN A 47 16.43 -11.28 -21.65
CA ASN A 47 17.55 -10.93 -22.55
C ASN A 47 17.72 -9.41 -22.83
N SER A 48 17.07 -8.55 -22.03
CA SER A 48 17.22 -7.10 -22.06
C SER A 48 18.44 -6.65 -21.25
N ASN A 49 18.74 -5.34 -21.29
CA ASN A 49 19.71 -4.72 -20.38
C ASN A 49 19.47 -5.22 -18.95
N LYS A 50 20.51 -5.75 -18.29
CA LYS A 50 20.41 -6.33 -16.93
C LYS A 50 20.32 -5.27 -15.83
N HIS A 51 20.54 -4.00 -16.18
CA HIS A 51 20.48 -2.88 -15.26
C HIS A 51 19.04 -2.49 -14.95
N PHE A 52 18.65 -2.58 -13.68
CA PHE A 52 17.30 -2.28 -13.22
C PHE A 52 17.20 -0.83 -12.73
N LYS A 53 16.25 -0.05 -13.23
CA LYS A 53 16.05 1.36 -12.88
C LYS A 53 14.79 1.51 -12.02
N VAL A 54 14.97 1.95 -10.79
CA VAL A 54 13.87 2.34 -9.90
C VAL A 54 13.71 3.85 -9.95
N TYR A 55 12.47 4.33 -10.06
CA TYR A 55 12.16 5.76 -10.03
C TYR A 55 11.34 6.12 -8.79
N ASP A 56 11.83 7.09 -8.02
CA ASP A 56 11.05 7.80 -7.01
C ASP A 56 10.92 9.27 -7.43
N PRO A 57 9.75 9.70 -7.92
CA PRO A 57 9.53 11.06 -8.43
C PRO A 57 9.50 12.13 -7.35
N TYR A 58 9.18 11.80 -6.09
CA TYR A 58 9.03 12.81 -5.05
C TYR A 58 10.34 12.96 -4.28
N TYR A 59 10.96 14.13 -4.44
CA TYR A 59 12.25 14.42 -3.84
C TYR A 59 12.10 15.14 -2.50
N CYS A 60 12.83 14.66 -1.50
CA CYS A 60 13.01 15.33 -0.21
C CYS A 60 14.48 15.78 -0.05
N ARG A 61 15.40 14.89 0.35
CA ARG A 61 16.86 15.14 0.39
C ARG A 61 17.67 14.08 -0.35
N GLY A 62 17.02 13.13 -1.01
CA GLY A 62 17.69 12.06 -1.74
C GLY A 62 17.92 10.78 -0.93
N THR A 63 17.45 10.70 0.31
CA THR A 63 17.63 9.51 1.16
C THR A 63 16.94 8.28 0.57
N ALA A 64 15.83 8.45 -0.15
CA ALA A 64 15.19 7.38 -0.91
C ALA A 64 16.18 6.64 -1.83
N SER A 65 16.96 7.38 -2.63
CA SER A 65 17.95 6.78 -3.53
C SER A 65 19.07 6.06 -2.76
N LEU A 66 19.52 6.62 -1.64
CA LEU A 66 20.53 5.97 -0.78
C LEU A 66 20.00 4.64 -0.21
N HIS A 67 18.78 4.64 0.34
CA HIS A 67 18.17 3.44 0.91
C HIS A 67 17.93 2.36 -0.14
N ILE A 68 17.29 2.70 -1.26
CA ILE A 68 17.00 1.74 -2.34
C ILE A 68 18.29 1.18 -2.93
N THR A 69 19.29 2.03 -3.20
CA THR A 69 20.57 1.58 -3.76
C THR A 69 21.31 0.68 -2.77
N SER A 70 21.37 1.03 -1.49
CA SER A 70 22.06 0.22 -0.47
C SER A 70 21.41 -1.16 -0.25
N LEU A 71 20.08 -1.26 -0.36
CA LEU A 71 19.37 -2.53 -0.23
C LEU A 71 19.53 -3.44 -1.45
N TYR A 72 19.52 -2.87 -2.66
CA TYR A 72 19.27 -3.65 -3.87
C TYR A 72 20.38 -3.64 -4.92
N SER A 73 21.38 -2.77 -4.81
CA SER A 73 22.47 -2.65 -5.79
C SER A 73 23.73 -3.39 -5.35
N ARG A 74 23.65 -4.71 -5.14
CA ARG A 74 24.80 -5.52 -4.69
C ARG A 74 25.91 -5.63 -5.72
N ASN A 75 25.56 -5.62 -7.01
CA ASN A 75 26.50 -5.76 -8.13
C ASN A 75 26.44 -4.56 -9.08
N ASN A 76 26.07 -3.38 -8.57
CA ASN A 76 25.78 -2.19 -9.37
C ASN A 76 24.73 -2.45 -10.48
N ASP A 77 23.84 -3.42 -10.26
CA ASP A 77 22.82 -3.86 -11.22
C ASP A 77 21.48 -3.14 -11.02
N LEU A 78 21.44 -2.14 -10.13
CA LEU A 78 20.29 -1.29 -9.89
C LEU A 78 20.71 0.17 -9.67
N THR A 79 19.95 1.10 -10.24
CA THR A 79 20.03 2.52 -9.92
C THR A 79 18.67 3.05 -9.47
N CYS A 80 18.66 3.87 -8.43
CA CYS A 80 17.49 4.63 -8.03
C CYS A 80 17.59 6.08 -8.53
N ILE A 81 16.62 6.50 -9.33
CA ILE A 81 16.46 7.86 -9.83
C ILE A 81 15.58 8.61 -8.81
N ASN A 82 16.15 9.54 -8.06
CA ASN A 82 15.43 10.45 -7.16
C ASN A 82 16.17 11.79 -7.19
N VAL A 83 15.61 12.73 -7.95
CA VAL A 83 16.25 14.00 -8.30
C VAL A 83 15.33 15.15 -7.93
N ASN A 84 15.90 16.28 -7.53
CA ASN A 84 15.14 17.48 -7.13
C ASN A 84 14.49 18.15 -8.35
N ARG A 85 13.39 17.56 -8.84
CA ARG A 85 12.59 18.00 -9.99
C ARG A 85 11.12 18.05 -9.58
N ASP A 86 10.34 18.85 -10.31
CA ASP A 86 8.89 18.86 -10.16
C ASP A 86 8.29 17.69 -10.96
N PHE A 87 7.86 16.64 -10.26
CA PHE A 87 7.28 15.46 -10.89
C PHE A 87 6.08 15.77 -11.78
N TYR A 88 5.19 16.67 -11.34
CA TYR A 88 3.98 16.91 -12.11
C TYR A 88 4.27 17.72 -13.37
N ARG A 89 5.23 18.65 -13.29
CA ARG A 89 5.74 19.30 -14.49
C ARG A 89 6.40 18.29 -15.43
N ASP A 90 7.24 17.40 -14.89
CA ASP A 90 7.89 16.35 -15.68
C ASP A 90 6.87 15.42 -16.39
N LEU A 91 5.70 15.17 -15.78
CA LEU A 91 4.60 14.44 -16.41
C LEU A 91 3.97 15.22 -17.56
N GLU A 92 3.66 16.50 -17.34
CA GLU A 92 3.02 17.38 -18.32
C GLU A 92 3.91 17.63 -19.54
N GLU A 93 5.22 17.77 -19.32
CA GLU A 93 6.21 18.03 -20.36
C GLU A 93 6.75 16.74 -21.02
N GLY A 94 6.40 15.56 -20.49
CA GLY A 94 6.92 14.28 -20.99
C GLY A 94 8.41 14.07 -20.69
N GLU A 95 8.94 14.72 -19.67
CA GLU A 95 10.35 14.68 -19.27
C GLU A 95 10.64 13.65 -18.17
N CYS A 96 9.66 12.81 -17.80
CA CYS A 96 9.89 11.72 -16.87
C CYS A 96 11.01 10.80 -17.39
N PRO A 97 11.96 10.40 -16.52
CA PRO A 97 13.07 9.53 -16.94
C PRO A 97 12.56 8.17 -17.36
N GLU A 98 13.34 7.44 -18.17
CA GLU A 98 13.07 6.03 -18.43
C GLU A 98 13.40 5.18 -17.19
N PHE A 99 12.45 4.37 -16.74
CA PHE A 99 12.61 3.47 -15.59
C PHE A 99 11.89 2.13 -15.81
N ASP A 100 12.17 1.15 -14.95
CA ASP A 100 11.55 -0.18 -15.00
C ASP A 100 10.38 -0.30 -14.02
N PHE A 101 10.58 0.22 -12.81
CA PHE A 101 9.64 0.11 -11.71
C PHE A 101 9.61 1.41 -10.91
N LEU A 102 8.42 1.87 -10.55
CA LEU A 102 8.25 3.06 -9.74
C LEU A 102 8.08 2.67 -8.26
N VAL A 103 8.86 3.28 -7.38
CA VAL A 103 8.74 3.10 -5.92
C VAL A 103 8.69 4.48 -5.31
N THR A 104 7.62 4.81 -4.60
CA THR A 104 7.48 6.17 -4.09
C THR A 104 6.64 6.31 -2.83
N ASN A 105 6.85 7.40 -2.12
CA ASN A 105 6.04 7.87 -1.00
C ASN A 105 5.61 9.31 -1.31
N PRO A 106 4.45 9.53 -1.95
CA PRO A 106 4.03 10.86 -2.35
C PRO A 106 3.75 11.74 -1.12
N PRO A 107 3.79 13.06 -1.28
CA PRO A 107 3.20 13.99 -0.32
C PRO A 107 1.75 13.62 0.01
N TYR A 108 1.33 13.85 1.24
CA TYR A 108 -0.03 13.52 1.69
C TYR A 108 -0.92 14.74 1.83
N SER A 109 -0.43 15.97 1.71
CA SER A 109 -1.29 17.15 1.62
C SER A 109 -2.08 17.19 0.30
N GLU A 110 -3.05 18.11 0.27
CA GLU A 110 -3.84 18.46 -0.93
C GLU A 110 -4.39 17.22 -1.66
N ASP A 111 -4.18 17.16 -2.98
CA ASP A 111 -4.64 16.09 -3.85
C ASP A 111 -3.49 15.17 -4.31
N HIS A 112 -2.29 15.30 -3.73
CA HIS A 112 -1.09 14.56 -4.16
C HIS A 112 -1.29 13.05 -4.19
N LYS A 113 -1.96 12.50 -3.19
CA LYS A 113 -2.24 11.06 -3.14
C LYS A 113 -3.01 10.61 -4.40
N ARG A 114 -4.04 11.38 -4.79
CA ARG A 114 -4.88 11.08 -5.96
C ARG A 114 -4.10 11.29 -7.26
N ARG A 115 -3.41 12.43 -7.39
CA ARG A 115 -2.60 12.73 -8.59
C ARG A 115 -1.49 11.72 -8.81
N CYS A 116 -0.83 11.26 -7.75
CA CYS A 116 0.15 10.18 -7.81
C CYS A 116 -0.47 8.90 -8.35
N LEU A 117 -1.64 8.49 -7.83
CA LEU A 117 -2.33 7.31 -8.33
C LEU A 117 -2.71 7.45 -9.80
N ASP A 118 -3.27 8.60 -10.18
CA ASP A 118 -3.67 8.88 -11.56
C ASP A 118 -2.45 8.78 -12.49
N ALA A 119 -1.31 9.39 -12.09
CA ALA A 119 -0.07 9.31 -12.85
C ALA A 119 0.43 7.87 -13.06
N VAL A 120 0.50 7.04 -12.00
CA VAL A 120 1.01 5.66 -12.11
C VAL A 120 0.05 4.69 -12.80
N ARG A 121 -1.25 5.04 -12.92
CA ARG A 121 -2.27 4.22 -13.57
C ARG A 121 -2.52 4.58 -15.02
N GLU A 122 -2.45 5.86 -15.35
CA GLU A 122 -3.01 6.41 -16.58
C GLU A 122 -1.98 7.15 -17.43
N THR A 123 -0.90 7.67 -16.83
CA THR A 123 0.05 8.55 -17.55
C THR A 123 1.40 7.89 -17.78
N LEU A 124 1.98 7.29 -16.74
CA LEU A 124 3.31 6.72 -16.79
C LEU A 124 3.33 5.36 -17.48
N ASN A 125 4.32 5.15 -18.34
CA ASN A 125 4.69 3.81 -18.76
C ASN A 125 5.52 3.15 -17.65
N THR A 126 4.95 2.15 -16.98
CA THR A 126 5.63 1.40 -15.91
C THR A 126 5.85 -0.05 -16.35
N PRO A 127 6.98 -0.41 -16.99
CA PRO A 127 7.16 -1.73 -17.60
C PRO A 127 6.91 -2.91 -16.66
N TYR A 128 7.36 -2.80 -15.41
CA TYR A 128 7.17 -3.80 -14.36
C TYR A 128 6.13 -3.38 -13.30
N GLY A 129 5.61 -2.16 -13.38
CA GLY A 129 4.58 -1.62 -12.47
C GLY A 129 5.10 -0.62 -11.44
N TYR A 130 4.42 -0.57 -10.28
CA TYR A 130 4.71 0.38 -9.22
C TYR A 130 4.46 -0.18 -7.81
N ALA A 131 5.06 0.49 -6.81
CA ALA A 131 4.71 0.41 -5.40
C ALA A 131 4.61 1.83 -4.82
N VAL A 132 3.42 2.21 -4.36
CA VAL A 132 3.15 3.54 -3.78
C VAL A 132 2.85 3.40 -2.29
N LEU A 133 3.63 4.06 -1.45
CA LEU A 133 3.44 4.07 0.00
C LEU A 133 2.39 5.11 0.38
N MET A 134 1.29 4.69 0.99
CA MET A 134 0.22 5.59 1.42
C MET A 134 -0.28 5.23 2.82
N PRO A 135 -1.00 6.13 3.51
CA PRO A 135 -1.65 5.77 4.76
C PRO A 135 -2.62 4.61 4.55
N GLU A 136 -2.63 3.64 5.46
CA GLU A 136 -3.39 2.39 5.29
C GLU A 136 -4.89 2.64 5.07
N TYR A 137 -5.47 3.67 5.71
CA TYR A 137 -6.88 4.05 5.56
C TYR A 137 -7.27 4.39 4.12
N VAL A 138 -6.30 4.66 3.25
CA VAL A 138 -6.52 4.95 1.83
C VAL A 138 -7.21 3.78 1.12
N LYS A 139 -6.95 2.53 1.54
CA LYS A 139 -7.58 1.33 0.96
C LYS A 139 -9.10 1.30 1.08
N GLU A 140 -9.66 2.07 2.02
CA GLU A 140 -11.10 2.15 2.28
C GLU A 140 -11.80 3.22 1.43
N LYS A 141 -11.04 4.09 0.76
CA LYS A 141 -11.59 5.16 -0.07
C LYS A 141 -12.02 4.61 -1.42
N SER A 142 -13.24 4.94 -1.84
CA SER A 142 -13.82 4.44 -3.09
C SER A 142 -12.95 4.72 -4.31
N TYR A 143 -12.46 5.95 -4.47
CA TYR A 143 -11.64 6.32 -5.63
C TYR A 143 -10.30 5.55 -5.71
N TYR A 144 -9.77 5.08 -4.58
CA TYR A 144 -8.62 4.18 -4.57
C TYR A 144 -9.02 2.76 -4.88
N ARG A 145 -10.04 2.25 -4.20
CA ARG A 145 -10.53 0.88 -4.41
C ARG A 145 -10.95 0.66 -5.86
N ASP A 146 -11.65 1.63 -6.42
CA ASP A 146 -12.22 1.55 -7.76
C ASP A 146 -11.16 1.79 -8.84
N LYS A 147 -9.96 2.30 -8.53
CA LYS A 147 -8.83 2.40 -9.49
C LYS A 147 -7.82 1.27 -9.31
N LEU A 148 -7.50 0.90 -8.08
CA LEU A 148 -6.51 -0.13 -7.75
C LEU A 148 -7.03 -1.55 -7.97
N PHE A 149 -8.35 -1.77 -7.89
CA PHE A 149 -8.94 -3.12 -7.94
C PHE A 149 -9.98 -3.26 -9.04
N GLN A 150 -9.81 -2.54 -10.15
CA GLN A 150 -10.63 -2.77 -11.33
C GLN A 150 -10.38 -4.20 -11.83
N PRO A 151 -11.45 -5.01 -11.96
CA PRO A 151 -11.33 -6.26 -12.70
C PRO A 151 -10.79 -5.95 -14.09
N ILE A 152 -9.85 -6.75 -14.57
CA ILE A 152 -9.50 -6.77 -15.99
C ILE A 152 -10.82 -7.03 -16.74
N SER A 153 -11.19 -6.13 -17.66
CA SER A 153 -12.41 -6.32 -18.47
C SER A 153 -12.26 -7.59 -19.28
N GLU A 154 -13.23 -8.51 -19.17
CA GLU A 154 -13.27 -9.78 -19.89
C GLU A 154 -13.36 -9.59 -21.43
N ASP A 155 -13.69 -8.38 -21.88
CA ASP A 155 -13.92 -8.04 -23.30
C ASP A 155 -12.66 -7.71 -24.10
N ASP A 156 -11.47 -7.70 -23.49
CA ASP A 156 -10.18 -7.47 -24.18
C ASP A 156 -9.57 -8.80 -24.67
N GLU A 157 -10.38 -9.60 -25.38
CA GLU A 157 -10.01 -10.95 -25.87
C GLU A 157 -8.94 -10.95 -26.98
N SER A 158 -8.57 -9.78 -27.51
CA SER A 158 -7.65 -9.68 -28.66
C SER A 158 -6.17 -9.77 -28.31
N ASP A 159 -5.78 -9.76 -27.04
CA ASP A 159 -4.37 -9.86 -26.65
C ASP A 159 -4.16 -10.90 -25.54
N LYS A 160 -4.40 -12.17 -25.86
CA LYS A 160 -4.10 -13.34 -24.99
C LYS A 160 -2.59 -13.52 -24.71
N SER A 161 -1.74 -12.55 -25.12
CA SER A 161 -0.33 -12.45 -24.77
C SER A 161 -0.05 -11.41 -23.66
N THR A 162 -1.04 -10.62 -23.23
CA THR A 162 -0.85 -9.63 -22.16
C THR A 162 -0.47 -10.31 -20.86
N GLN A 163 0.80 -10.15 -20.48
CA GLN A 163 1.30 -10.42 -19.13
C GLN A 163 0.31 -9.87 -18.10
N MET A 164 -0.26 -10.78 -17.33
CA MET A 164 -1.29 -10.48 -16.34
C MET A 164 -0.75 -9.44 -15.35
N TRP A 165 -1.51 -8.38 -15.14
CA TRP A 165 -1.27 -7.42 -14.07
C TRP A 165 -1.79 -7.98 -12.76
N VAL A 166 -1.01 -7.86 -11.69
CA VAL A 166 -1.42 -8.24 -10.34
C VAL A 166 -1.40 -7.01 -9.45
N ASP A 167 -2.57 -6.67 -8.91
CA ASP A 167 -2.75 -5.61 -7.92
C ASP A 167 -2.78 -6.23 -6.51
N PHE A 168 -2.04 -5.67 -5.56
CA PHE A 168 -2.01 -6.14 -4.17
C PHE A 168 -1.56 -5.06 -3.19
N ILE A 169 -1.75 -5.30 -1.89
CA ILE A 169 -1.29 -4.41 -0.82
C ILE A 169 -0.31 -5.16 0.07
N ILE A 170 0.84 -4.55 0.36
CA ILE A 170 1.74 -4.98 1.43
C ILE A 170 1.38 -4.18 2.68
N LEU A 171 0.99 -4.89 3.74
CA LEU A 171 0.60 -4.37 5.05
C LEU A 171 1.69 -4.64 6.08
N PRO A 172 2.52 -3.63 6.41
CA PRO A 172 3.49 -3.72 7.50
C PRO A 172 2.79 -4.00 8.84
N SER A 173 3.41 -4.86 9.63
CA SER A 173 3.01 -5.14 11.02
C SER A 173 3.36 -4.00 11.99
N VAL A 174 4.27 -3.11 11.56
CA VAL A 174 4.79 -1.97 12.31
C VAL A 174 4.26 -0.64 11.76
N VAL A 175 4.30 0.39 12.59
CA VAL A 175 4.16 1.78 12.15
C VAL A 175 5.54 2.27 11.75
N TYR A 176 5.67 2.88 10.57
CA TYR A 176 6.94 3.48 10.15
C TYR A 176 7.17 4.80 10.87
N ASP A 177 8.41 5.01 11.32
CA ASP A 177 8.87 6.29 11.85
C ASP A 177 9.50 7.09 10.72
N TYR A 178 8.81 8.15 10.31
CA TYR A 178 9.27 9.06 9.28
C TYR A 178 10.10 10.17 9.89
N VAL A 179 11.17 10.57 9.21
CA VAL A 179 12.06 11.63 9.68
C VAL A 179 11.84 12.87 8.84
N HIS A 180 11.36 13.94 9.47
CA HIS A 180 11.30 15.24 8.79
C HIS A 180 12.71 15.74 8.51
N PHE A 181 12.92 16.32 7.33
CA PHE A 181 14.26 16.69 6.89
C PHE A 181 14.95 17.78 7.73
N GLU A 182 14.15 18.64 8.39
CA GLU A 182 14.61 19.63 9.39
C GLU A 182 14.62 19.10 10.84
N GLY A 183 14.33 17.82 11.08
CA GLY A 183 14.24 17.25 12.44
C GLY A 183 13.04 17.74 13.27
N LYS A 184 12.02 18.30 12.61
CA LYS A 184 10.76 18.77 13.20
C LYS A 184 9.65 17.71 13.04
N GLY A 185 8.47 17.96 13.60
CA GLY A 185 7.33 17.05 13.47
C GLY A 185 7.22 16.04 14.63
N PHE A 186 6.28 15.10 14.50
CA PHE A 186 6.02 14.10 15.53
C PHE A 186 7.08 12.99 15.49
N SER A 187 7.49 12.49 16.66
CA SER A 187 8.44 11.39 16.78
C SER A 187 7.89 10.04 16.29
N LYS A 188 6.58 9.95 16.06
CA LYS A 188 5.88 8.76 15.55
C LYS A 188 4.84 9.17 14.52
N SER A 189 4.69 8.35 13.48
CA SER A 189 3.62 8.54 12.51
C SER A 189 2.24 8.43 13.19
N PRO A 190 1.30 9.34 12.89
CA PRO A 190 -0.07 9.25 13.40
C PRO A 190 -0.91 8.19 12.67
N PHE A 191 -0.37 7.52 11.65
CA PHE A 191 -1.06 6.50 10.87
C PHE A 191 -0.14 5.30 10.56
N LYS A 192 -0.76 4.16 10.32
CA LYS A 192 -0.12 3.04 9.63
C LYS A 192 -0.02 3.34 8.14
N SER A 193 1.02 2.85 7.50
CA SER A 193 1.22 2.98 6.05
C SER A 193 1.20 1.61 5.40
N ALA A 194 0.85 1.55 4.12
CA ALA A 194 0.81 0.35 3.32
C ALA A 194 1.36 0.62 1.92
N TRP A 195 2.01 -0.38 1.32
CA TRP A 195 2.41 -0.29 -0.09
C TRP A 195 1.28 -0.79 -0.96
N PHE A 196 0.83 0.07 -1.87
CA PHE A 196 -0.15 -0.26 -2.89
C PHE A 196 0.63 -0.60 -4.16
N CYS A 197 0.59 -1.88 -4.52
CA CYS A 197 1.42 -2.44 -5.55
C CYS A 197 0.59 -2.86 -6.75
N ARG A 198 1.16 -2.62 -7.94
CA ARG A 198 0.73 -3.25 -9.19
C ARG A 198 1.97 -3.73 -9.90
N VAL A 199 1.94 -4.95 -10.41
CA VAL A 199 3.08 -5.54 -11.11
C VAL A 199 2.67 -6.28 -12.36
N ARG A 200 3.57 -6.33 -13.34
CA ARG A 200 3.40 -7.04 -14.60
C ARG A 200 4.41 -8.19 -14.70
N GLY A 201 4.00 -9.26 -15.39
CA GLY A 201 4.90 -10.36 -15.75
C GLY A 201 5.17 -11.34 -14.61
N CYS A 202 4.37 -11.31 -13.55
CA CYS A 202 4.39 -12.26 -12.45
C CYS A 202 2.98 -12.70 -12.09
N ASP A 203 2.85 -13.93 -11.64
CA ASP A 203 1.62 -14.46 -11.08
C ASP A 203 1.54 -14.20 -9.56
N TRP A 204 0.33 -14.29 -9.02
CA TRP A 204 0.09 -14.07 -7.59
C TRP A 204 0.84 -15.06 -6.69
N GLU A 205 1.00 -16.32 -7.09
CA GLU A 205 1.67 -17.34 -6.27
C GLU A 205 3.17 -17.06 -6.15
N SER A 206 3.79 -16.58 -7.23
CA SER A 206 5.18 -16.11 -7.22
C SER A 206 5.38 -14.94 -6.25
N ILE A 207 4.46 -13.98 -6.23
CA ILE A 207 4.50 -12.85 -5.29
C ILE A 207 4.26 -13.34 -3.86
N TYR A 208 3.20 -14.11 -3.65
CA TYR A 208 2.78 -14.60 -2.34
C TYR A 208 3.86 -15.48 -1.69
N SER A 209 4.46 -16.40 -2.45
CA SER A 209 5.53 -17.28 -1.95
C SER A 209 6.76 -16.50 -1.50
N GLY A 210 7.13 -15.41 -2.20
CA GLY A 210 8.21 -14.52 -1.79
C GLY A 210 7.95 -13.81 -0.47
N TYR A 211 6.69 -13.60 -0.11
CA TYR A 211 6.28 -12.97 1.14
C TYR A 211 5.86 -13.95 2.25
N ALA A 212 5.57 -15.21 1.92
CA ALA A 212 5.09 -16.21 2.88
C ALA A 212 6.11 -16.50 4.00
N SER A 213 7.41 -16.34 3.73
CA SER A 213 8.50 -16.46 4.69
C SER A 213 9.11 -15.12 5.10
N PHE A 214 8.54 -14.00 4.63
CA PHE A 214 9.07 -12.67 4.89
C PHE A 214 8.39 -12.05 6.10
N ASP A 215 9.10 -12.00 7.22
CA ASP A 215 8.58 -11.46 8.47
C ASP A 215 8.23 -9.96 8.37
N GLY A 216 7.28 -9.55 9.21
CA GLY A 216 6.98 -8.14 9.42
C GLY A 216 5.94 -7.54 8.48
N VAL A 217 5.42 -8.30 7.50
CA VAL A 217 4.36 -7.85 6.58
C VAL A 217 3.27 -8.90 6.36
N ASN A 218 2.08 -8.46 5.96
CA ASN A 218 1.02 -9.29 5.40
C ASN A 218 0.71 -8.82 3.98
N ILE A 219 0.22 -9.70 3.10
CA ILE A 219 -0.16 -9.32 1.74
C ILE A 219 -1.67 -9.50 1.56
N LEU A 220 -2.32 -8.51 0.96
CA LEU A 220 -3.72 -8.61 0.54
C LEU A 220 -3.81 -8.56 -0.99
N LEU A 221 -4.38 -9.58 -1.60
CA LEU A 221 -4.67 -9.58 -3.04
C LEU A 221 -5.74 -8.53 -3.36
N GLY A 222 -5.48 -7.72 -4.40
CA GLY A 222 -6.42 -6.78 -4.94
C GLY A 222 -7.56 -7.46 -5.70
N GLY A 223 -8.81 -7.05 -5.44
CA GLY A 223 -9.99 -7.54 -6.17
C GLY A 223 -10.78 -8.69 -5.51
N GLY A 224 -10.28 -9.28 -4.42
CA GLY A 224 -10.97 -10.36 -3.71
C GLY A 224 -12.08 -9.87 -2.78
N GLY A 225 -13.27 -9.52 -3.30
CA GLY A 225 -14.33 -9.05 -2.40
C GLY A 225 -15.75 -8.82 -2.92
N ARG A 226 -16.11 -9.10 -4.18
CA ARG A 226 -17.54 -9.24 -4.52
C ARG A 226 -17.95 -10.71 -4.36
N LYS A 227 -18.29 -11.11 -3.13
CA LYS A 227 -19.24 -12.22 -2.98
C LYS A 227 -20.47 -11.79 -3.75
N ARG A 228 -20.71 -12.36 -4.94
CA ARG A 228 -21.99 -12.21 -5.67
C ARG A 228 -23.07 -12.48 -4.64
N ARG A 229 -23.79 -11.45 -4.19
CA ARG A 229 -25.06 -11.65 -3.50
C ARG A 229 -25.87 -12.46 -4.49
N LYS A 230 -26.06 -13.75 -4.20
CA LYS A 230 -27.01 -14.56 -4.95
C LYS A 230 -28.32 -13.78 -4.85
N GLY A 231 -28.75 -13.19 -5.98
CA GLY A 231 -30.03 -12.50 -6.05
C GLY A 231 -31.12 -13.42 -5.49
N PRO A 232 -32.18 -12.87 -4.89
CA PRO A 232 -33.23 -13.66 -4.29
C PRO A 232 -33.69 -14.70 -5.30
N LYS A 233 -33.53 -15.99 -4.97
CA LYS A 233 -34.01 -17.11 -5.80
C LYS A 233 -35.48 -16.83 -6.09
N LYS A 234 -35.83 -16.53 -7.35
CA LYS A 234 -37.22 -16.54 -7.81
C LYS A 234 -37.80 -17.90 -7.41
N ARG A 235 -38.76 -17.89 -6.49
CA ARG A 235 -39.51 -19.09 -6.09
C ARG A 235 -40.19 -19.60 -7.35
N LYS A 236 -39.68 -20.70 -7.93
CA LYS A 236 -40.45 -21.49 -8.91
C LYS A 236 -41.68 -22.00 -8.17
N ARG A 237 -42.86 -21.55 -8.60
CA ARG A 237 -44.14 -22.17 -8.23
C ARG A 237 -44.12 -23.61 -8.76
N GLY A 238 -44.49 -24.55 -7.89
CA GLY A 238 -44.42 -25.98 -8.15
C GLY A 238 -45.42 -26.45 -9.18
N GLY A 239 -44.99 -27.45 -9.96
CA GLY A 239 -45.81 -28.44 -10.63
C GLY A 239 -45.23 -29.80 -10.24
N GLY A 240 -46.12 -30.74 -9.86
CA GLY A 240 -45.80 -31.97 -9.14
C GLY A 240 -45.31 -33.16 -9.99
N GLY A 241 -45.30 -34.33 -9.34
CA GLY A 241 -44.95 -35.64 -9.88
C GLY A 241 -43.60 -36.12 -9.35
N GLU A 242 -43.54 -36.80 -8.20
CA GLU A 242 -43.65 -38.26 -8.01
C GLU A 242 -42.36 -39.04 -8.35
N GLY A 243 -41.91 -39.82 -7.35
CA GLY A 243 -41.13 -41.05 -7.54
C GLY A 243 -39.64 -40.99 -7.24
N GLY A 244 -39.18 -41.78 -6.27
CA GLY A 244 -37.83 -42.34 -6.30
C GLY A 244 -37.01 -42.29 -5.01
N TYR A 245 -36.97 -43.44 -4.32
CA TYR A 245 -36.26 -43.78 -3.09
C TYR A 245 -34.77 -43.40 -2.99
N GLY A 246 -34.32 -43.06 -1.77
CA GLY A 246 -32.92 -43.10 -1.37
C GLY A 246 -32.70 -42.72 0.10
N ARG A 247 -32.67 -43.72 1.00
CA ARG A 247 -32.27 -43.57 2.41
C ARG A 247 -30.78 -43.27 2.52
N ASN A 248 -30.36 -42.39 3.44
CA ASN A 248 -29.54 -42.80 4.58
C ASN A 248 -29.36 -41.73 5.66
N VAL A 249 -29.78 -42.12 6.88
CA VAL A 249 -29.11 -42.03 8.19
C VAL A 249 -28.55 -40.67 8.63
N ARG A 250 -29.30 -40.01 9.52
CA ARG A 250 -28.81 -39.02 10.49
C ARG A 250 -28.20 -39.76 11.68
N VAL A 251 -26.96 -39.44 12.01
CA VAL A 251 -26.40 -39.65 13.36
C VAL A 251 -26.33 -38.27 14.04
N ASN A 252 -27.20 -38.08 15.03
CA ASN A 252 -27.12 -36.96 15.97
C ASN A 252 -25.95 -37.22 16.93
N ASN A 253 -25.09 -36.22 17.13
CA ASN A 253 -24.17 -36.21 18.27
C ASN A 253 -24.26 -34.85 18.98
N GLU A 254 -25.31 -34.70 19.79
CA GLU A 254 -25.45 -33.65 20.79
C GLU A 254 -24.70 -34.07 22.07
N LYS A 255 -23.38 -33.87 22.11
CA LYS A 255 -22.61 -33.93 23.37
C LYS A 255 -21.30 -33.18 23.17
N GLY A 256 -21.23 -31.96 23.68
CA GLY A 256 -20.03 -31.12 23.60
C GLY A 256 -20.26 -29.63 23.82
N ARG A 257 -21.52 -29.17 23.92
CA ARG A 257 -21.85 -27.75 24.05
C ARG A 257 -22.18 -27.26 25.47
N ARG A 258 -21.98 -28.05 26.52
CA ARG A 258 -22.30 -27.62 27.90
C ARG A 258 -21.10 -27.43 28.85
N ASP A 259 -19.89 -27.79 28.45
CA ASP A 259 -18.71 -27.69 29.35
C ASP A 259 -17.82 -26.45 29.10
N ALA A 260 -18.11 -25.64 28.08
CA ALA A 260 -17.35 -24.43 27.77
C ALA A 260 -17.92 -23.14 28.41
N GLU A 261 -19.13 -23.18 28.95
CA GLU A 261 -19.83 -21.99 29.47
C GLU A 261 -19.69 -21.80 30.99
N VAL A 262 -19.29 -22.85 31.72
CA VAL A 262 -19.08 -22.79 33.19
C VAL A 262 -17.68 -22.29 33.54
N LYS A 263 -16.64 -22.54 32.72
CA LYS A 263 -15.26 -22.07 32.98
C LYS A 263 -15.01 -20.59 32.66
N ARG A 264 -15.98 -19.88 32.08
CA ARG A 264 -15.83 -18.46 31.69
C ARG A 264 -16.35 -17.47 32.74
N LYS A 265 -16.95 -17.95 33.85
CA LYS A 265 -17.55 -17.10 34.88
C LYS A 265 -16.78 -16.96 36.20
N GLU A 266 -15.61 -17.59 36.35
CA GLU A 266 -14.83 -17.53 37.61
C GLU A 266 -13.50 -16.78 37.55
N LYS A 267 -13.24 -15.97 36.51
CA LYS A 267 -12.00 -15.18 36.43
C LYS A 267 -12.20 -13.71 36.09
N ILE A 268 -13.13 -13.07 36.79
CA ILE A 268 -13.23 -11.60 36.86
C ILE A 268 -13.54 -11.21 38.32
N LYS A 269 -12.49 -11.14 39.14
CA LYS A 269 -12.45 -10.26 40.31
C LYS A 269 -11.03 -9.68 40.36
N GLU A 270 -10.96 -8.42 40.75
CA GLU A 270 -9.77 -7.56 40.85
C GLU A 270 -9.23 -6.94 39.55
N THR A 271 -9.75 -5.76 39.23
CA THR A 271 -8.94 -4.69 38.61
C THR A 271 -9.55 -3.33 38.94
N GLN A 272 -8.66 -2.41 39.34
CA GLN A 272 -8.89 -1.05 39.82
C GLN A 272 -9.62 -0.15 38.79
N PRO A 273 -10.30 0.94 39.22
CA PRO A 273 -11.08 1.79 38.33
C PRO A 273 -10.21 2.54 37.31
N THR A 274 -10.54 2.36 36.03
CA THR A 274 -9.93 3.08 34.90
C THR A 274 -10.46 4.51 34.85
N PRO A 275 -9.62 5.55 34.63
CA PRO A 275 -10.10 6.92 34.52
C PRO A 275 -10.95 7.10 33.25
N GLN A 276 -12.10 7.74 33.40
CA GLN A 276 -13.03 8.03 32.31
C GLN A 276 -12.37 8.98 31.31
N ILE A 277 -12.06 8.47 30.12
CA ILE A 277 -11.59 9.27 28.98
C ILE A 277 -12.79 9.99 28.39
N ASN A 278 -12.82 11.32 28.58
CA ASN A 278 -13.82 12.22 28.02
C ASN A 278 -13.62 12.33 26.49
N THR A 279 -14.53 11.78 25.70
CA THR A 279 -14.46 11.68 24.23
C THR A 279 -14.83 12.96 23.47
N ASN A 280 -14.81 14.14 24.12
CA ASN A 280 -15.22 15.41 23.51
C ASN A 280 -14.06 16.40 23.29
N SER A 281 -13.12 16.06 22.41
CA SER A 281 -12.13 17.02 21.89
C SER A 281 -12.14 17.06 20.36
N LYS A 282 -12.98 17.96 19.82
CA LYS A 282 -12.90 18.41 18.43
C LYS A 282 -12.03 19.69 18.42
N TYR A 283 -10.87 19.58 17.79
CA TYR A 283 -9.89 20.60 17.34
C TYR A 283 -9.87 21.94 18.08
N ARG A 284 -8.73 22.27 18.70
CA ARG A 284 -8.42 23.58 19.30
C ARG A 284 -7.24 24.22 18.57
N ASP A 285 -7.24 25.54 18.42
CA ASP A 285 -6.09 26.30 17.91
C ASP A 285 -4.99 26.50 18.96
N GLY A 286 -3.89 27.16 18.58
CA GLY A 286 -2.77 27.50 19.46
C GLY A 286 -3.13 28.41 20.65
N GLU A 287 -4.34 29.00 20.68
CA GLU A 287 -4.89 29.75 21.81
C GLU A 287 -5.90 28.93 22.63
N GLY A 288 -6.14 27.67 22.26
CA GLY A 288 -7.05 26.77 22.96
C GLY A 288 -8.53 26.96 22.61
N LYS A 289 -8.91 27.73 21.58
CA LYS A 289 -10.29 27.92 21.14
C LYS A 289 -10.71 26.83 20.16
N ARG A 290 -11.98 26.40 20.22
CA ARG A 290 -12.54 25.35 19.34
C ARG A 290 -12.64 25.85 17.90
N THR A 291 -12.09 25.10 16.94
CA THR A 291 -12.16 25.45 15.51
C THR A 291 -12.88 24.37 14.69
N LYS A 292 -13.54 24.78 13.60
CA LYS A 292 -14.27 23.88 12.67
C LYS A 292 -13.44 23.48 11.44
N LYS A 293 -12.21 23.99 11.28
CA LYS A 293 -11.35 23.69 10.13
C LYS A 293 -10.45 22.50 10.46
N ARG A 294 -10.55 21.44 9.64
CA ARG A 294 -9.49 20.44 9.51
C ARG A 294 -8.36 21.09 8.70
N PHE A 295 -7.18 21.20 9.29
CA PHE A 295 -5.94 21.34 8.54
C PHE A 295 -5.48 19.94 8.14
#